data_AF-A0A968VUS3-F1
#
_entry.id   AF-A0A968VUS3-F1
#
_cell.length_a   1.000
_cell.length_b   1.000
_cell.length_c   1.000
_cell.angle_alpha   90.00
_cell.angle_beta   90.00
_cell.angle_gamma   90.00
#
_symmetry.space_group_name_H-M   'P 1'
#
loop_
_entity.id
_entity.type
_entity.pdbx_description
1 polymer ?
#
loop_
_entity_poly.entity_id
_entity_poly.type
_entity_poly.pdbx_seq_one_letter_code
_entity_poly.pdbx_strand_id
1 'polypeptide(L)'
;MNELDQYIKRKMRVRHYIRYMDDFVLILDSAEEAHESRALIETFLRDHLRLILSPQKVMIGPCREGLAFLGFYVKPGSIRLRGASLRRMKKRILSVEREHSGDQRTSRGQSPLRAVINSYAGHIKYCSDQKYLQEFLLEKAILVNGGACPV
;
A
#
# COMPACT_ATOMS: atom_id res chain seq x y z
N MET A 1 -21.73 -5.25 4.61
CA MET A 1 -20.30 -5.47 4.99
C MET A 1 -19.99 -5.00 6.42
N ASN A 2 -20.87 -5.20 7.41
CA ASN A 2 -20.67 -4.70 8.78
C ASN A 2 -20.63 -5.83 9.83
N GLU A 3 -21.12 -7.03 9.52
CA GLU A 3 -21.29 -8.12 10.51
C GLU A 3 -19.96 -8.61 11.10
N LEU A 4 -18.95 -8.83 10.25
CA LEU A 4 -17.61 -9.21 10.70
C LEU A 4 -17.01 -8.12 11.62
N ASP A 5 -17.14 -6.86 11.24
CA ASP A 5 -16.59 -5.74 12.01
C ASP A 5 -17.29 -5.64 13.37
N GLN A 6 -18.62 -5.80 13.42
CA GLN A 6 -19.39 -5.86 14.65
C GLN A 6 -18.99 -7.06 15.51
N TYR A 7 -18.78 -8.23 14.90
CA TYR A 7 -18.34 -9.43 15.62
C TYR A 7 -16.96 -9.21 16.25
N ILE A 8 -15.98 -8.73 15.48
CA ILE A 8 -14.62 -8.47 15.95
C ILE A 8 -14.61 -7.38 17.04
N LYS A 9 -15.35 -6.28 16.86
CA LYS A 9 -15.35 -5.16 17.82
C LYS A 9 -16.20 -5.40 19.06
N ARG A 10 -17.37 -6.02 18.93
CA ARG A 10 -18.33 -6.16 20.06
C ARG A 10 -18.23 -7.51 20.78
N LYS A 11 -17.98 -8.59 20.04
CA LYS A 11 -17.90 -9.94 20.61
C LYS A 11 -16.47 -10.28 21.00
N MET A 12 -15.53 -10.22 20.05
CA MET A 12 -14.12 -10.51 20.33
C MET A 12 -13.41 -9.36 21.07
N ARG A 13 -13.96 -8.14 21.01
CA ARG A 13 -13.42 -6.93 21.67
C ARG A 13 -11.97 -6.60 21.29
N VAL A 14 -11.59 -6.90 20.06
CA VAL A 14 -10.24 -6.60 19.55
C VAL A 14 -10.05 -5.09 19.43
N ARG A 15 -9.14 -4.56 20.24
CA ARG A 15 -8.85 -3.11 20.31
C ARG A 15 -8.29 -2.61 18.99
N HIS A 16 -7.26 -3.26 18.49
CA HIS A 16 -6.52 -2.86 17.30
C HIS A 16 -6.96 -3.69 16.10
N TYR A 17 -7.98 -3.19 15.40
CA TYR A 17 -8.56 -3.80 14.21
C TYR A 17 -8.67 -2.76 13.11
N ILE A 18 -8.15 -3.09 11.93
CA ILE A 18 -8.19 -2.25 10.74
C ILE A 18 -8.72 -3.10 9.58
N ARG A 19 -9.63 -2.54 8.79
CA ARG A 19 -10.17 -3.18 7.59
C ARG A 19 -10.14 -2.22 6.42
N TYR A 20 -9.76 -2.75 5.27
CA TYR A 20 -9.90 -2.10 3.98
C TYR A 20 -10.51 -3.10 2.98
N MET A 21 -11.79 -2.91 2.67
CA MET A 21 -12.56 -3.83 1.83
C MET A 21 -12.48 -5.28 2.34
N ASP A 22 -11.86 -6.19 1.61
CA ASP A 22 -11.71 -7.60 1.98
C ASP A 22 -10.46 -7.87 2.83
N ASP A 23 -9.49 -6.95 2.84
CA ASP A 23 -8.25 -7.09 3.61
C ASP A 23 -8.43 -6.50 5.02
N PHE A 24 -8.09 -7.28 6.04
CA PHE A 24 -8.15 -6.82 7.43
C PHE A 24 -6.94 -7.28 8.23
N VAL A 25 -6.62 -6.53 9.28
CA VAL A 25 -5.47 -6.75 10.17
C VAL A 25 -5.94 -6.62 11.61
N LEU A 26 -5.54 -7.59 12.43
CA LEU A 26 -5.71 -7.57 13.89
C LEU A 26 -4.32 -7.48 14.53
N ILE A 27 -4.17 -6.65 15.55
CA ILE A 27 -2.99 -6.63 16.43
C ILE A 27 -3.44 -7.12 17.80
N LEU A 28 -2.80 -8.19 18.26
CA LEU A 28 -3.13 -8.96 19.46
C LEU A 28 -1.88 -9.11 20.33
N ASP A 29 -2.06 -9.45 21.59
CA ASP A 29 -0.98 -9.41 22.58
C ASP A 29 -0.15 -10.70 22.60
N SER A 30 -0.69 -11.82 22.09
CA SER A 30 0.00 -13.11 22.01
C SER A 30 -0.26 -13.87 20.70
N ALA A 31 0.60 -14.86 20.42
CA ALA A 31 0.42 -15.72 19.26
C ALA A 31 -0.78 -16.66 19.45
N GLU A 32 -0.99 -17.11 20.68
CA GLU A 32 -2.12 -17.94 21.11
C GLU A 32 -3.44 -17.23 20.81
N GLU A 33 -3.58 -15.96 21.24
CA GLU A 33 -4.76 -15.13 20.94
C GLU A 33 -4.97 -14.96 19.42
N ALA A 34 -3.88 -14.86 18.64
CA ALA A 34 -3.97 -14.74 17.19
C ALA A 34 -4.50 -16.02 16.52
N HIS A 35 -4.06 -17.18 16.99
CA HIS A 35 -4.55 -18.47 16.51
C HIS A 35 -6.02 -18.70 16.90
N GLU A 36 -6.40 -18.40 18.14
CA GLU A 36 -7.79 -18.48 18.61
C GLU A 36 -8.70 -17.52 17.83
N SER A 37 -8.27 -16.26 17.68
CA SER A 37 -9.00 -15.25 16.92
C SER A 37 -9.21 -15.67 15.47
N ARG A 38 -8.19 -16.26 14.84
CA ARG A 38 -8.30 -16.79 13.48
C ARG A 38 -9.38 -17.88 13.40
N ALA A 39 -9.36 -18.85 14.30
CA ALA A 39 -10.34 -19.94 14.30
C ALA A 39 -11.78 -19.44 14.50
N LEU A 40 -11.97 -18.47 15.39
CA LEU A 40 -13.26 -17.81 15.62
C LEU A 40 -13.75 -17.06 14.37
N ILE A 41 -12.87 -16.30 13.72
CA ILE A 41 -13.19 -15.55 12.50
C ILE A 41 -13.51 -16.50 11.35
N GLU A 42 -12.73 -17.57 11.15
CA GLU A 42 -12.98 -18.58 10.12
C GLU A 42 -14.35 -19.26 10.31
N THR A 43 -14.69 -19.59 11.55
CA THR A 43 -16.00 -20.16 11.90
C THR A 43 -17.13 -19.18 11.63
N PHE A 44 -16.98 -17.92 12.07
CA PHE A 44 -17.98 -16.88 11.85
C PHE A 44 -18.21 -16.62 10.35
N LEU A 45 -17.13 -16.49 9.58
CA LEU A 45 -17.20 -16.26 8.14
C LEU A 45 -17.91 -17.41 7.42
N ARG A 46 -17.60 -18.66 7.79
CA ARG A 46 -18.21 -19.84 7.19
C ARG A 46 -19.69 -19.94 7.53
N ASP A 47 -20.04 -19.82 8.81
CA ASP A 47 -21.37 -20.17 9.30
C ASP A 47 -22.39 -19.04 9.05
N HIS A 48 -21.96 -17.77 9.11
CA HIS A 48 -22.85 -16.61 8.93
C HIS A 48 -22.76 -15.99 7.53
N LEU A 49 -21.55 -15.92 6.95
CA LEU A 49 -21.32 -15.21 5.69
C LEU A 49 -21.08 -16.15 4.50
N ARG A 50 -20.97 -17.47 4.74
CA ARG A 50 -20.62 -18.49 3.74
C ARG A 50 -19.32 -18.15 2.98
N LEU A 51 -18.36 -17.55 3.68
CA LEU A 51 -17.05 -17.17 3.17
C LEU A 51 -15.94 -18.03 3.78
N ILE A 52 -14.86 -18.23 3.02
CA ILE A 52 -13.68 -18.99 3.45
C ILE A 52 -12.45 -18.10 3.27
N LEU A 53 -11.60 -18.03 4.30
CA LEU A 53 -10.32 -17.33 4.20
C LEU A 53 -9.36 -18.09 3.29
N SER A 54 -8.61 -17.36 2.46
CA SER A 54 -7.59 -17.97 1.61
C SER A 54 -6.37 -18.40 2.46
N PRO A 55 -6.02 -19.69 2.53
CA PRO A 55 -4.95 -20.17 3.40
C PRO A 55 -3.58 -19.54 3.11
N GLN A 56 -3.32 -19.18 1.86
CA GLN A 56 -2.06 -18.58 1.42
C GLN A 56 -1.93 -17.10 1.76
N LYS A 57 -3.06 -16.41 2.00
CA LYS A 57 -3.08 -14.96 2.28
C LYS A 57 -3.12 -14.66 3.78
N VAL A 58 -3.56 -15.60 4.59
CA VAL A 58 -3.59 -15.44 6.05
C VAL A 58 -2.18 -15.62 6.60
N MET A 59 -1.70 -14.61 7.31
CA MET A 59 -0.38 -14.59 7.93
C MET A 59 -0.53 -14.23 9.40
N ILE A 60 0.08 -15.02 10.28
CA ILE A 60 0.24 -14.72 11.71
C ILE A 60 1.74 -14.59 11.94
N GLY A 61 2.16 -13.49 12.55
CA GLY A 61 3.56 -13.25 12.81
C GLY A 61 3.78 -12.08 13.78
N PRO A 62 5.00 -11.93 14.32
CA PRO A 62 5.33 -10.86 15.25
C PRO A 62 5.22 -9.47 14.61
N CYS A 63 4.66 -8.50 15.33
CA CYS A 63 4.55 -7.12 14.84
C CYS A 63 5.91 -6.50 14.44
N ARG A 64 7.00 -6.92 15.10
CA ARG A 64 8.37 -6.46 14.80
C ARG A 64 8.84 -6.80 13.37
N GLU A 65 8.33 -7.88 12.78
CA GLU A 65 8.69 -8.30 11.42
C GLU A 65 7.98 -7.43 10.38
N GLY A 66 6.83 -6.86 10.76
CA GLY A 66 5.99 -6.04 9.91
C GLY A 66 5.09 -6.88 8.99
N LEU A 67 4.27 -6.18 8.21
CA LEU A 67 3.30 -6.81 7.32
C LEU A 67 3.08 -6.00 6.05
N ALA A 68 2.74 -6.68 4.96
CA ALA A 68 2.37 -6.04 3.71
C ALA A 68 0.88 -5.65 3.74
N PHE A 69 0.58 -4.35 3.64
CA PHE A 69 -0.79 -3.84 3.65
C PHE A 69 -0.95 -2.68 2.66
N LEU A 70 -1.98 -2.75 1.80
CA LEU A 70 -2.36 -1.68 0.86
C LEU A 70 -1.22 -1.10 0.00
N GLY A 71 -0.30 -1.96 -0.44
CA GLY A 71 0.84 -1.56 -1.27
C GLY A 71 2.07 -1.09 -0.49
N PHE A 72 1.98 -1.03 0.84
CA PHE A 72 3.07 -0.74 1.75
C PHE A 72 3.54 -1.99 2.50
N TYR A 73 4.71 -1.87 3.10
CA TYR A 73 5.26 -2.76 4.11
C TYR A 73 5.37 -1.95 5.41
N VAL A 74 4.55 -2.30 6.39
CA VAL A 74 4.40 -1.56 7.64
C VAL A 74 5.11 -2.33 8.74
N LYS A 75 6.06 -1.68 9.43
CA LYS A 75 6.71 -2.19 10.63
C LYS A 75 6.76 -1.08 11.70
N PRO A 76 6.97 -1.42 12.98
CA PRO A 76 7.16 -0.41 14.02
C PRO A 76 8.23 0.61 13.63
N GLY A 77 7.86 1.90 13.67
CA GLY A 77 8.74 3.02 13.30
C GLY A 77 9.07 3.18 11.82
N SER A 78 8.52 2.35 10.91
CA SER A 78 8.81 2.49 9.48
C SER A 78 7.70 1.96 8.57
N ILE A 79 7.30 2.78 7.61
CA ILE A 79 6.43 2.41 6.49
C ILE A 79 7.26 2.47 5.22
N ARG A 80 7.27 1.41 4.43
CA ARG A 80 8.04 1.35 3.16
C ARG A 80 7.11 0.98 2.02
N LEU A 81 7.45 1.40 0.80
CA LEU A 81 6.72 0.94 -0.37
C LEU A 81 7.06 -0.54 -0.65
N ARG A 82 6.05 -1.37 -0.93
CA ARG A 82 6.30 -2.77 -1.29
C ARG A 82 7.09 -2.83 -2.60
N GLY A 83 8.07 -3.73 -2.71
CA GLY A 83 8.87 -3.88 -3.92
C GLY A 83 8.05 -4.09 -5.20
N ALA A 84 6.92 -4.79 -5.11
CA ALA A 84 5.98 -4.94 -6.23
C ALA A 84 5.32 -3.61 -6.66
N SER A 85 4.96 -2.75 -5.70
CA SER A 85 4.43 -1.41 -5.97
C SER A 85 5.50 -0.51 -6.58
N LEU A 86 6.73 -0.56 -6.04
CA LEU A 86 7.88 0.17 -6.59
C LEU A 86 8.17 -0.22 -8.05
N ARG A 87 8.18 -1.52 -8.36
CA ARG A 87 8.39 -2.01 -9.74
C ARG A 87 7.28 -1.54 -10.69
N ARG A 88 6.01 -1.61 -10.27
CA ARG A 88 4.87 -1.13 -11.07
C ARG A 88 4.97 0.36 -11.34
N MET A 89 5.32 1.15 -10.33
CA MET A 89 5.55 2.59 -10.45
C MET A 89 6.66 2.90 -11.45
N LYS A 90 7.85 2.32 -11.28
CA LYS A 90 8.97 2.53 -12.22
C LYS A 90 8.61 2.15 -13.65
N LYS A 91 7.94 0.99 -13.83
CA LYS A 91 7.49 0.53 -15.16
C LYS A 91 6.52 1.51 -15.80
N ARG A 92 5.57 2.08 -15.03
CA ARG A 92 4.60 3.05 -15.53
C ARG A 92 5.24 4.37 -15.92
N ILE A 93 6.15 4.90 -15.10
CA ILE A 93 6.88 6.13 -15.42
C ILE A 93 7.66 5.95 -16.73
N LEU A 94 8.40 4.85 -16.87
CA LEU A 94 9.18 4.56 -18.07
C LEU A 94 8.34 4.27 -19.31
N SER A 95 7.10 3.77 -19.17
CA SER A 95 6.22 3.57 -20.32
C SER A 95 5.69 4.89 -20.83
N VAL A 96 5.21 5.75 -19.93
CA VAL A 96 4.67 7.07 -20.26
C VAL A 96 5.76 7.98 -20.82
N GLU A 97 6.98 7.93 -20.27
CA GLU A 97 8.14 8.64 -20.81
C GLU A 97 8.41 8.25 -22.27
N ARG A 98 8.43 6.95 -22.59
CA ARG A 98 8.64 6.44 -23.96
C ARG A 98 7.52 6.81 -24.91
N GLU A 99 6.27 6.72 -24.47
CA GLU A 99 5.08 7.09 -25.27
C GLU A 99 5.09 8.57 -25.67
N HIS A 100 5.72 9.45 -24.87
CA HIS A 100 5.71 10.89 -25.07
C HIS A 100 7.09 11.49 -25.41
N SER A 101 8.10 10.66 -25.69
CA SER A 101 9.48 11.09 -26.00
C SER A 101 9.62 11.87 -27.32
N GLY A 102 8.56 11.96 -28.13
CA GLY A 102 8.54 12.66 -29.42
C GLY A 102 7.49 13.76 -29.56
N ASP A 103 6.70 14.04 -28.51
CA ASP A 103 5.59 14.99 -28.60
C ASP A 103 5.99 16.39 -28.10
N GLN A 104 6.39 17.26 -29.01
CA GLN A 104 6.72 18.67 -28.73
C GLN A 104 5.49 19.53 -28.39
N ARG A 105 4.27 18.97 -28.39
CA ARG A 105 3.01 19.73 -28.22
C ARG A 105 2.63 20.04 -26.78
N THR A 106 3.42 19.65 -25.79
CA THR A 106 3.08 19.85 -24.37
C THR A 106 3.41 21.26 -23.86
N SER A 107 3.09 22.31 -24.63
CA SER A 107 3.48 23.68 -24.30
C SER A 107 2.45 24.44 -23.45
N ARG A 108 1.27 23.86 -23.14
CA ARG A 108 0.20 24.58 -22.39
C ARG A 108 -0.63 23.75 -21.40
N GLY A 109 -0.31 22.47 -21.16
CA GLY A 109 -1.04 21.59 -20.23
C GLY A 109 -0.12 20.77 -19.33
N GLN A 110 -0.66 20.17 -18.25
CA GLN A 110 0.11 19.21 -17.44
C GLN A 110 0.48 18.01 -18.32
N SER A 111 1.77 17.72 -18.47
CA SER A 111 2.19 16.55 -19.22
C SER A 111 1.65 15.26 -18.57
N PRO A 112 1.27 14.24 -19.36
CA PRO A 112 0.84 12.95 -18.81
C PRO A 112 1.86 12.34 -17.84
N LEU A 113 3.15 12.54 -18.10
CA LEU A 113 4.23 12.14 -17.20
C LEU A 113 4.18 12.89 -15.86
N ARG A 114 3.92 14.21 -15.86
CA ARG A 114 3.79 15.01 -14.64
C ARG A 114 2.61 14.57 -13.79
N ALA A 115 1.47 14.26 -14.40
CA ALA A 115 0.30 13.74 -13.69
C ALA A 115 0.61 12.41 -12.98
N VAL A 116 1.32 11.50 -13.68
CA VAL A 116 1.77 10.22 -13.12
C VAL A 116 2.76 10.42 -11.97
N ILE A 117 3.74 11.30 -12.13
CA ILE A 117 4.72 11.61 -11.08
C ILE A 117 4.02 12.19 -9.85
N ASN A 118 3.10 13.14 -10.01
CA ASN A 118 2.35 13.75 -8.91
C ASN A 118 1.49 12.73 -8.16
N SER A 119 0.84 11.81 -8.88
CA SER A 119 0.08 10.72 -8.27
C SER A 119 0.96 9.84 -7.40
N TYR A 120 2.13 9.43 -7.91
CA TYR A 120 3.06 8.61 -7.14
C TYR A 120 3.74 9.36 -5.99
N ALA A 121 4.03 10.66 -6.15
CA ALA A 121 4.54 11.50 -5.07
C ALA A 121 3.55 11.56 -3.90
N GLY A 122 2.26 11.74 -4.19
CA GLY A 122 1.21 11.70 -3.17
C GLY A 122 1.10 10.34 -2.47
N HIS A 123 1.29 9.25 -3.19
CA HIS A 123 1.27 7.90 -2.61
C HIS A 123 2.49 7.61 -1.74
N ILE A 124 3.69 8.00 -2.21
CA ILE A 124 4.95 7.73 -1.51
C ILE A 124 5.07 8.57 -0.24
N LYS A 125 4.41 9.75 -0.17
CA LYS A 125 4.38 10.68 0.99
C LYS A 125 4.19 10.02 2.35
N TYR A 126 3.54 8.85 2.41
CA TYR A 126 3.29 8.13 3.67
C TYR A 126 4.41 7.16 4.09
N CYS A 127 5.47 7.00 3.30
CA CYS A 127 6.60 6.14 3.66
C CYS A 127 7.53 6.85 4.66
N SER A 128 8.18 6.13 5.56
CA SER A 128 9.11 6.74 6.52
C SER A 128 10.48 7.01 5.92
N ASP A 129 10.89 6.23 4.91
CA ASP A 129 12.18 6.36 4.23
C ASP A 129 11.95 6.58 2.73
N GLN A 130 11.96 7.85 2.33
CA GLN A 130 11.54 8.29 1.00
C GLN A 130 12.64 8.99 0.20
N LYS A 131 13.81 9.26 0.80
CA LYS A 131 14.73 10.27 0.27
C LYS A 131 15.14 9.98 -1.18
N TYR A 132 15.58 8.74 -1.43
CA TYR A 132 15.91 8.26 -2.77
C TYR A 132 14.71 8.24 -3.74
N LEU A 133 13.51 7.90 -3.27
CA LEU A 133 12.32 7.86 -4.13
C LEU A 133 11.84 9.26 -4.50
N GLN A 134 11.92 10.20 -3.57
CA GLN A 134 11.64 11.61 -3.81
C GLN A 134 12.66 12.19 -4.78
N GLU A 135 13.96 11.95 -4.58
CA GLU A 135 15.02 12.35 -5.51
C GLU A 135 14.79 11.80 -6.92
N PHE A 136 14.48 10.51 -7.05
CA PHE A 136 14.16 9.89 -8.34
C PHE A 136 12.93 10.53 -9.02
N LEU A 137 11.87 10.81 -8.26
CA LEU A 137 10.68 11.46 -8.81
C LEU A 137 10.95 12.93 -9.18
N LEU A 138 11.75 13.65 -8.39
CA LEU A 138 12.16 15.02 -8.65
C LEU A 138 13.01 15.11 -9.91
N GLU A 139 14.00 14.24 -10.08
CA GLU A 139 14.81 14.13 -11.30
C GLU A 139 13.90 13.98 -12.53
N LYS A 140 12.94 13.05 -12.47
CA LYS A 140 11.98 12.84 -13.56
C LYS A 140 11.01 14.00 -13.75
N ALA A 141 10.65 14.73 -12.70
CA ALA A 141 9.81 15.93 -12.82
C ALA A 141 10.56 17.11 -13.46
N ILE A 142 11.85 17.27 -13.19
CA ILE A 142 12.71 18.32 -13.76
C ILE A 142 12.86 18.12 -15.27
N LEU A 143 13.11 16.89 -15.73
CA LEU A 143 13.21 16.56 -17.16
C LEU A 143 11.95 16.91 -17.96
N VAL A 144 10.78 16.88 -17.31
CA VAL A 144 9.50 17.23 -17.93
C VAL A 144 9.27 18.73 -18.08
N ASN A 145 9.85 19.55 -17.20
CA ASN A 145 9.59 20.99 -17.16
C ASN A 145 10.51 21.81 -18.10
N GLY A 146 11.46 21.17 -18.80
CA GLY A 146 12.36 21.88 -19.71
C GLY A 146 13.19 22.95 -18.99
N GLY A 147 14.19 22.54 -18.21
CA GLY A 147 15.14 23.46 -17.60
C GLY A 147 16.36 22.71 -17.10
N ALA A 148 17.51 23.02 -17.68
CA ALA A 148 18.81 22.59 -17.21
C ALA A 148 18.99 22.95 -15.72
N CYS A 149 19.53 22.03 -14.92
CA CYS A 149 20.11 22.39 -13.63
C CYS A 149 21.30 23.33 -13.87
N PRO A 150 21.38 24.52 -13.25
CA PRO A 150 22.67 25.04 -12.88
C PRO A 150 23.18 24.19 -11.70
N VAL A 151 24.41 23.70 -11.87
CA VAL A 151 25.27 23.09 -10.85
C VAL A 151 25.37 23.95 -9.58
#